data_AF-A0A3D0TA65-F1
#
_entry.id   AF-A0A3D0TA65-F1
#
_cell.length_a   1.000
_cell.length_b   1.000
_cell.length_c   1.000
_cell.angle_alpha   90.00
_cell.angle_beta   90.00
_cell.angle_gamma   90.00
#
_symmetry.space_group_name_H-M   'P 1'
#
loop_
_entity.id
_entity.type
_entity.pdbx_description
1 polymer ?
#
loop_
_entity_poly.entity_id
_entity_poly.type
_entity_poly.pdbx_seq_one_letter_code
_entity_poly.pdbx_strand_id
1 'polypeptide(L)'
;MQVTTTISFPKNLALEMEKQINEGKFTSRSEFIRSAVRTYLLFQKGELSWEILATPFRTFAKQTKMTEEDILEVVERGRIGKNKKSGN
;
A
#
# COMPACT_ATOMS: atom_id res chain seq x y z
N MET A 1 -19.91 21.60 9.75
CA MET A 1 -20.22 21.69 8.30
C MET A 1 -19.74 20.43 7.62
N GLN A 2 -20.61 19.74 6.86
CA GLN A 2 -20.15 18.72 5.92
C GLN A 2 -19.64 19.42 4.66
N VAL A 3 -18.36 19.24 4.35
CA VAL A 3 -17.76 19.75 3.11
C VAL A 3 -17.83 18.63 2.08
N THR A 4 -18.58 18.85 1.02
CA THR A 4 -18.68 17.94 -0.13
C THR A 4 -17.91 18.51 -1.30
N THR A 5 -17.02 17.70 -1.87
CA THR A 5 -16.20 18.10 -3.03
C THR A 5 -16.49 17.14 -4.18
N THR A 6 -16.78 17.70 -5.35
CA THR A 6 -16.89 16.93 -6.60
C THR A 6 -15.52 16.79 -7.23
N ILE A 7 -15.18 15.57 -7.65
CA ILE A 7 -13.88 15.21 -8.22
C ILE A 7 -14.09 14.28 -9.40
N SER A 8 -13.32 14.49 -10.47
CA SER A 8 -13.36 13.68 -11.68
C SER A 8 -12.18 12.72 -11.71
N PHE A 9 -12.44 11.47 -12.07
CA PHE A 9 -11.41 10.44 -12.18
C PHE A 9 -11.23 9.98 -13.63
N PRO A 10 -10.01 9.60 -14.03
CA PRO A 10 -9.77 8.85 -15.24
C PRO A 10 -10.61 7.55 -15.27
N LYS A 11 -11.11 7.16 -16.45
CA LYS A 11 -12.00 5.99 -16.62
C LYS A 11 -11.42 4.70 -16.04
N ASN A 12 -10.14 4.45 -16.27
CA ASN A 12 -9.42 3.28 -15.75
C ASN A 12 -9.41 3.26 -14.21
N LEU A 13 -9.20 4.41 -13.58
CA LEU A 13 -9.17 4.51 -12.12
C LEU A 13 -10.57 4.32 -11.51
N ALA A 14 -11.60 4.84 -12.19
CA ALA A 14 -12.99 4.61 -11.79
C ALA A 14 -13.34 3.12 -11.86
N LEU A 15 -12.93 2.41 -12.92
CA LEU A 15 -13.16 0.96 -13.05
C LEU A 15 -12.45 0.16 -11.94
N GLU A 16 -11.20 0.50 -11.62
CA GLU A 16 -10.48 -0.16 -10.53
C GLU A 16 -11.14 0.11 -9.18
N MET A 17 -11.62 1.34 -8.93
CA MET A 17 -12.39 1.66 -7.73
C MET A 17 -13.67 0.81 -7.62
N GLU A 18 -14.44 0.67 -8.71
CA GLU A 18 -15.63 -0.19 -8.72
C GLU A 18 -15.27 -1.65 -8.42
N LYS A 19 -14.18 -2.15 -9.00
CA LYS A 19 -13.70 -3.51 -8.74
C LYS A 19 -13.41 -3.74 -7.26
N GLN A 20 -12.70 -2.82 -6.61
CA GLN A 20 -12.35 -2.95 -5.19
C GLN A 20 -13.60 -2.89 -4.28
N ILE A 21 -14.62 -2.13 -4.67
CA ILE A 21 -15.92 -2.10 -3.98
C ILE A 21 -16.67 -3.43 -4.17
N ASN A 22 -16.73 -3.94 -5.40
CA ASN A 22 -17.38 -5.21 -5.72
C ASN A 22 -16.70 -6.41 -5.05
N GLU A 23 -15.39 -6.35 -4.84
CA GLU A 23 -14.62 -7.33 -4.06
C GLU A 23 -14.84 -7.21 -2.54
N GLY A 24 -15.66 -6.26 -2.08
CA GLY A 24 -16.00 -6.06 -0.67
C GLY A 24 -14.89 -5.42 0.15
N LYS A 25 -13.82 -4.91 -0.47
CA LYS A 25 -12.71 -4.25 0.23
C LYS A 25 -13.09 -2.86 0.74
N PHE A 26 -14.09 -2.25 0.12
CA PHE A 26 -14.65 -0.96 0.52
C PHE A 26 -16.17 -1.00 0.38
N THR A 27 -16.88 -0.38 1.31
CA THR A 27 -18.34 -0.28 1.34
C THR A 27 -18.89 0.73 0.31
N SER A 28 -18.09 1.73 -0.08
CA SER A 28 -18.50 2.77 -1.02
C SER A 28 -17.33 3.49 -1.68
N ARG A 29 -17.60 4.16 -2.81
CA ARG A 29 -16.66 5.07 -3.48
C ARG A 29 -16.10 6.14 -2.54
N SER A 30 -16.98 6.73 -1.71
CA SER A 30 -16.58 7.77 -0.76
C SER A 30 -15.66 7.26 0.34
N GLU A 31 -15.85 6.00 0.78
CA GLU A 31 -14.91 5.38 1.71
C GLU A 31 -13.55 5.14 1.06
N PHE A 32 -13.51 4.59 -0.15
CA PHE A 32 -12.29 4.39 -0.92
C PHE A 32 -11.50 5.70 -1.05
N ILE A 33 -12.16 6.79 -1.47
CA ILE A 33 -11.53 8.11 -1.65
C ILE A 33 -11.02 8.66 -0.32
N ARG A 34 -11.80 8.57 0.77
CA ARG A 34 -11.35 9.03 2.10
C ARG A 34 -10.13 8.27 2.58
N SER A 35 -10.08 6.96 2.34
CA SER A 35 -8.92 6.13 2.68
C SER A 35 -7.68 6.54 1.88
N ALA A 36 -7.82 6.75 0.57
CA ALA A 36 -6.74 7.20 -0.29
C ALA A 36 -6.19 8.58 0.11
N VAL A 37 -7.07 9.57 0.35
CA VAL A 37 -6.68 10.91 0.79
C VAL A 37 -6.00 10.88 2.15
N ARG A 38 -6.53 10.11 3.11
CA ARG A 38 -5.90 9.94 4.42
C ARG A 38 -4.49 9.37 4.29
N THR A 39 -4.32 8.34 3.46
CA THR A 39 -3.02 7.71 3.22
C THR A 39 -2.02 8.70 2.60
N TYR A 40 -2.46 9.47 1.60
CA TYR A 40 -1.64 10.51 0.99
C TYR A 40 -1.21 11.60 2.00
N LEU A 41 -2.12 12.04 2.88
CA LEU A 41 -1.79 13.04 3.90
C LEU A 41 -0.79 12.49 4.93
N LEU A 42 -0.93 11.23 5.33
CA LEU A 42 0.05 10.57 6.20
C LEU A 42 1.42 10.45 5.50
N PHE A 43 1.44 10.16 4.20
CA PHE A 43 2.65 10.15 3.39
C PHE A 43 3.34 11.53 3.38
N GLN A 44 2.59 12.59 3.08
CA GLN A 44 3.10 13.96 3.04
C GLN A 44 3.68 14.43 4.39
N LYS A 45 3.13 13.95 5.51
CA LYS A 45 3.60 14.30 6.86
C LYS A 45 4.73 13.42 7.37
N GLY A 46 5.10 12.36 6.66
CA GLY A 46 6.05 11.36 7.15
C GLY A 46 5.51 10.53 8.32
N GLU A 47 4.20 10.53 8.55
CA GLU A 47 3.51 9.83 9.65
C GLU A 47 2.96 8.46 9.24
N LEU A 48 3.47 7.89 8.16
CA LEU A 48 3.09 6.56 7.72
C LEU A 48 3.60 5.52 8.72
N SER A 49 2.67 4.86 9.41
CA SER A 49 3.03 3.73 10.26
C SER A 49 3.59 2.59 9.42
N TRP A 50 4.47 1.80 10.04
CA TRP A 50 5.01 0.59 9.43
C TRP A 50 3.90 -0.35 8.95
N GLU A 51 2.78 -0.46 9.67
CA GLU A 51 1.60 -1.21 9.26
C GLU A 51 1.08 -0.81 7.86
N ILE A 52 1.01 0.48 7.57
CA ILE A 52 0.51 0.96 6.27
C ILE A 52 1.53 0.64 5.17
N LEU A 53 2.81 0.87 5.43
CA LEU A 53 3.90 0.58 4.49
C LEU A 53 4.07 -0.93 4.23
N ALA A 54 3.82 -1.76 5.25
CA ALA A 54 3.96 -3.22 5.17
C ALA A 54 2.73 -3.90 4.56
N THR A 55 1.58 -3.24 4.45
CA THR A 55 0.34 -3.84 3.96
C THR A 55 0.47 -4.47 2.55
N PRO A 56 1.07 -3.81 1.55
CA PRO A 56 1.28 -4.41 0.24
C PRO A 56 2.16 -5.68 0.30
N PHE A 57 3.22 -5.64 1.11
CA PHE A 57 4.14 -6.76 1.29
C PHE A 57 3.45 -7.95 1.97
N ARG A 58 2.64 -7.69 3.01
CA ARG A 58 1.85 -8.73 3.70
C ARG A 58 0.83 -9.38 2.76
N THR A 59 0.17 -8.60 1.91
CA THR A 59 -0.78 -9.12 0.91
C THR A 59 -0.06 -9.98 -0.12
N PHE A 60 1.09 -9.53 -0.62
CA PHE A 60 1.91 -10.31 -1.55
C PHE A 60 2.36 -11.63 -0.94
N ALA A 61 2.93 -11.60 0.28
CA ALA A 61 3.38 -12.79 0.99
C ALA A 61 2.26 -13.83 1.19
N LYS A 62 1.03 -13.38 1.48
CA LYS A 62 -0.14 -14.27 1.56
C LYS A 62 -0.52 -14.88 0.21
N GLN A 63 -0.48 -14.09 -0.87
CA GLN A 63 -0.81 -14.56 -2.22
C GLN A 63 0.20 -15.58 -2.74
N THR A 64 1.49 -15.37 -2.44
CA THR A 64 2.59 -16.24 -2.88
C THR A 64 2.88 -17.38 -1.92
N LYS A 65 2.16 -17.48 -0.79
CA LYS A 65 2.40 -18.46 0.28
C LYS A 65 3.85 -18.43 0.78
N MET A 66 4.43 -17.24 0.89
CA MET A 66 5.77 -17.06 1.43
C MET A 66 5.81 -17.49 2.90
N THR A 67 6.81 -18.29 3.24
CA THR A 67 7.12 -18.68 4.61
C THR A 67 7.97 -17.61 5.29
N GLU A 68 8.07 -17.69 6.61
CA GLU A 68 8.97 -16.81 7.38
C GLU A 68 10.43 -16.98 6.94
N GLU A 69 10.82 -18.21 6.59
CA GLU A 69 12.16 -18.54 6.07
C GLU A 69 12.43 -17.83 4.73
N ASP A 70 11.47 -17.84 3.80
CA ASP A 70 11.60 -17.13 2.52
C ASP A 70 11.76 -15.61 2.72
N ILE A 71 11.03 -15.06 3.69
CA ILE A 71 11.10 -13.62 4.01
C ILE A 71 12.47 -13.29 4.60
N LEU A 72 12.94 -14.08 5.58
CA LEU A 72 14.24 -13.90 6.22
C LEU A 72 15.38 -14.01 5.21
N GLU A 73 15.29 -14.95 4.26
CA GLU A 73 16.29 -15.11 3.22
C GLU A 73 16.38 -13.87 2.32
N VAL A 74 15.25 -13.33 1.88
CA VAL A 74 15.22 -12.12 1.03
C VAL A 74 15.73 -10.90 1.79
N VAL A 75 15.37 -10.75 3.07
CA VAL A 75 15.85 -9.66 3.93
C VAL A 75 17.37 -9.75 4.09
N GLU A 76 17.92 -10.93 4.36
CA GLU A 76 19.36 -11.08 4.53
C GLU A 76 20.14 -10.90 3.23
N ARG A 77 19.62 -11.35 2.08
CA ARG A 77 20.21 -11.03 0.78
C ARG A 77 20.24 -9.51 0.53
N GLY A 78 19.16 -8.80 0.87
CA GLY A 78 19.08 -7.34 0.76
C GLY A 78 20.02 -6.61 1.71
N ARG A 79 20.22 -7.14 2.92
CA ARG A 79 21.13 -6.61 3.94
C ARG A 79 22.60 -6.79 3.56
N ILE A 80 22.95 -7.96 3.03
CA ILE A 80 24.31 -8.28 2.57
C ILE A 80 24.68 -7.48 1.31
N GLY A 81 23.72 -7.24 0.40
CA GLY A 81 23.94 -6.47 -0.82
C GLY A 81 24.35 -5.01 -0.60
N LYS A 82 24.01 -4.41 0.54
CA LYS A 82 24.44 -3.04 0.90
C LYS A 82 25.85 -2.94 1.46
N ASN A 83 26.48 -4.06 1.86
CA ASN A 83 27.83 -4.06 2.45
C ASN A 83 28.96 -4.29 1.43
N LYS A 84 28.66 -4.46 0.13
CA LYS A 84 29.67 -4.50 -0.94
C LYS A 84 29.82 -3.14 -1.65
N LYS A 85 30.08 -2.08 -0.89
CA LYS A 85 30.72 -0.86 -1.41
C LYS A 85 31.28 -0.02 -0.26
N SER A 86 32.53 -0.29 0.09
CA SER A 86 33.58 0.67 0.47
C SER A 86 34.52 0.02 1.47
N GLY A 87 35.79 -0.04 1.10
CA GLY A 87 36.87 -0.59 1.91
C GLY A 87 38.01 -0.99 0.99
N ASN A 88 38.74 0.01 0.51
CA ASN A 88 40.07 -0.13 -0.10
C ASN A 88 41.00 -0.97 0.78
#